data_AF-A0A2N6F670-F1
#
_entry.id   AF-A0A2N6F670-F1
#
_cell.length_a   1.000
_cell.length_b   1.000
_cell.length_c   1.000
_cell.angle_alpha   90.00
_cell.angle_beta   90.00
_cell.angle_gamma   90.00
#
_symmetry.space_group_name_H-M   'P 1'
#
loop_
_entity.id
_entity.type
_entity.pdbx_description
1 polymer ?
#
loop_
_entity_poly.entity_id
_entity_poly.type
_entity_poly.pdbx_seq_one_letter_code
_entity_poly.pdbx_strand_id
1 'polypeptide(L)'
;MNLEIIPYHLKALNLTRAGPPAPRFWWHAGKPPDLTTNHNDNAIKQRTDMKKVNKKRRKEMKPRTMFRNITGIMISALFLSLIMAPTSALAATAAGTIITNTAYVDWNSNPNAGPVPATATVTVDKQPFGPTVLYDSTSPGTTISEGTDADITYTIRSQGNGTDIYDLTLGSAETGDLGAPTYLGTNPTTVDLGASMVLTAAAATDTITIAGLAADHGLAANETVYIGTTAYTINTVTENTTDSTVTLYDFGTTNAASVTVSVGDPVVEQRTLTFTMTAGTYSGATDGTHAMTLTAASQVDGASGSVNNPTITVTRATLTIDKSASPTSAAPGQDITYTITVENTSGATASGVTVTDSAPTFTTFKSAEWSIDGGATTAVTEAALAAGVNVGDLNASSILTVTLIVTVD
;
A
#
# COMPACT_ATOMS: atom_id res chain seq x y z
N MET A 1 -37.56 4.46 13.23
CA MET A 1 -37.40 5.89 12.94
C MET A 1 -36.92 5.96 11.51
N ASN A 2 -37.87 6.16 10.60
CA ASN A 2 -37.65 6.22 9.16
C ASN A 2 -36.91 7.50 8.80
N LEU A 3 -35.94 7.42 7.90
CA LEU A 3 -35.77 8.42 6.84
C LEU A 3 -34.94 7.82 5.69
N GLU A 4 -35.73 7.36 4.73
CA GLU A 4 -35.45 7.05 3.34
C GLU A 4 -35.12 8.35 2.59
N ILE A 5 -34.06 8.37 1.77
CA ILE A 5 -33.82 9.42 0.77
C ILE A 5 -33.51 8.78 -0.58
N ILE A 6 -34.29 9.22 -1.55
CA ILE A 6 -34.50 8.77 -2.93
C ILE A 6 -33.31 9.14 -3.84
N PRO A 7 -32.92 8.29 -4.82
CA PRO A 7 -31.94 8.66 -5.84
C PRO A 7 -32.57 9.45 -7.00
N TYR A 8 -31.92 10.53 -7.43
CA TYR A 8 -32.31 11.30 -8.61
C TYR A 8 -31.86 10.60 -9.90
N HIS A 9 -32.84 10.35 -10.79
CA HIS A 9 -32.64 9.88 -12.15
C HIS A 9 -32.14 10.99 -13.09
N LEU A 10 -31.07 10.68 -13.83
CA LEU A 10 -30.59 11.42 -14.99
C LEU A 10 -31.57 11.22 -16.16
N LYS A 11 -32.10 12.29 -16.75
CA LYS A 11 -32.90 12.23 -17.99
C LYS A 11 -32.13 12.90 -19.13
N ALA A 12 -31.78 12.11 -20.13
CA ALA A 12 -31.21 12.55 -21.40
C ALA A 12 -32.29 12.95 -22.42
N LEU A 13 -31.88 13.85 -23.32
CA LEU A 13 -32.35 14.11 -24.69
C LEU A 13 -33.83 14.47 -24.95
N ASN A 14 -34.03 15.65 -25.55
CA ASN A 14 -34.62 15.69 -26.90
C ASN A 14 -34.32 17.03 -27.62
N LEU A 15 -33.56 16.90 -28.71
CA LEU A 15 -33.39 17.89 -29.78
C LEU A 15 -34.51 17.66 -30.80
N THR A 16 -35.29 18.70 -31.12
CA THR A 16 -36.01 18.76 -32.40
C THR A 16 -35.98 20.17 -33.00
N ARG A 17 -35.76 20.14 -34.32
CA ARG A 17 -35.38 21.18 -35.28
C ARG A 17 -36.61 21.77 -35.97
N ALA A 18 -36.59 23.06 -36.33
CA ALA A 18 -36.91 23.59 -37.67
C ALA A 18 -37.00 25.13 -37.68
N GLY A 19 -36.32 25.77 -38.64
CA GLY A 19 -36.42 27.21 -38.94
C GLY A 19 -37.46 27.54 -40.03
N PRO A 20 -37.30 28.65 -40.79
CA PRO A 20 -38.16 29.85 -40.74
C PRO A 20 -38.96 30.09 -42.05
N PRO A 21 -39.64 31.25 -42.24
CA PRO A 21 -39.00 32.30 -43.06
C PRO A 21 -39.40 33.78 -42.75
N ALA A 22 -38.53 34.73 -43.16
CA ALA A 22 -38.82 36.16 -43.40
C ALA A 22 -39.35 36.34 -44.87
N PRO A 23 -39.60 37.54 -45.48
CA PRO A 23 -39.29 38.94 -45.11
C PRO A 23 -40.37 40.00 -45.54
N ARG A 24 -40.08 41.31 -45.42
CA ARG A 24 -40.48 42.33 -46.43
C ARG A 24 -39.79 43.69 -46.27
N PHE A 25 -39.18 44.12 -47.37
CA PHE A 25 -38.63 45.46 -47.69
C PHE A 25 -39.75 46.45 -48.05
N TRP A 26 -39.50 47.77 -47.94
CA TRP A 26 -39.97 48.80 -48.88
C TRP A 26 -39.06 50.05 -48.87
N TRP A 27 -38.89 50.63 -50.07
CA TRP A 27 -38.00 51.74 -50.48
C TRP A 27 -38.81 53.01 -50.80
N HIS A 28 -38.18 54.19 -50.71
CA HIS A 28 -38.27 55.34 -51.65
C HIS A 28 -37.00 56.20 -51.42
N ALA A 29 -36.07 56.57 -52.32
CA ALA A 29 -35.96 56.85 -53.77
C ALA A 29 -36.21 58.32 -54.21
N GLY A 30 -35.11 59.04 -54.55
CA GLY A 30 -34.99 60.15 -55.53
C GLY A 30 -35.16 61.59 -55.00
N LYS A 31 -34.39 62.63 -55.38
CA LYS A 31 -33.56 62.95 -56.57
C LYS A 31 -32.60 64.17 -56.30
N PRO A 32 -31.68 64.57 -57.23
CA PRO A 32 -30.32 65.06 -56.93
C PRO A 32 -30.03 66.54 -57.39
N PRO A 33 -28.76 66.98 -57.67
CA PRO A 33 -28.12 68.16 -57.07
C PRO A 33 -28.13 69.44 -57.95
N ASP A 34 -27.89 70.59 -57.34
CA ASP A 34 -27.60 71.85 -58.05
C ASP A 34 -26.21 72.38 -57.68
N LEU A 35 -25.40 72.62 -58.72
CA LEU A 35 -24.06 73.22 -58.70
C LEU A 35 -24.19 74.64 -59.25
N THR A 36 -24.27 75.64 -58.38
CA THR A 36 -23.89 77.01 -58.76
C THR A 36 -23.22 77.77 -57.61
N THR A 37 -22.11 78.41 -57.96
CA THR A 37 -21.42 79.56 -57.31
C THR A 37 -20.44 79.35 -56.14
N ASN A 38 -19.17 79.32 -56.57
CA ASN A 38 -18.07 80.22 -56.16
C ASN A 38 -17.28 79.93 -54.86
N HIS A 39 -16.02 79.54 -55.09
CA HIS A 39 -14.92 79.47 -54.13
C HIS A 39 -14.59 80.85 -53.55
N ASN A 40 -14.68 81.01 -52.21
CA ASN A 40 -13.63 81.59 -51.35
C ASN A 40 -14.06 82.03 -49.93
N ASP A 41 -15.30 81.79 -49.48
CA ASP A 41 -15.75 82.32 -48.16
C ASP A 41 -15.83 81.32 -46.99
N ASN A 42 -15.44 80.05 -47.18
CA ASN A 42 -15.54 79.03 -46.11
C ASN A 42 -14.28 78.79 -45.27
N ALA A 43 -13.15 79.45 -45.57
CA ALA A 43 -11.92 79.30 -44.78
C ALA A 43 -11.81 80.26 -43.57
N ILE A 44 -12.69 81.27 -43.47
CA ILE A 44 -12.64 82.29 -42.41
C ILE A 44 -13.68 82.07 -41.30
N LYS A 45 -14.73 81.26 -41.53
CA LYS A 45 -15.74 80.95 -40.50
C LYS A 45 -15.39 79.77 -39.58
N GLN A 46 -14.45 78.88 -39.95
CA GLN A 46 -14.12 77.70 -39.12
C GLN A 46 -13.04 77.93 -38.04
N ARG A 47 -12.33 79.06 -38.03
CA ARG A 47 -11.32 79.36 -36.98
C ARG A 47 -11.88 80.11 -35.75
N THR A 48 -13.12 80.60 -35.82
CA THR A 48 -13.72 81.43 -34.77
C THR A 48 -14.57 80.62 -33.78
N ASP A 49 -15.06 79.44 -34.17
CA ASP A 49 -15.89 78.58 -33.31
C ASP A 49 -15.09 77.59 -32.45
N MET A 50 -13.91 77.14 -32.88
CA MET A 50 -13.05 76.27 -32.05
C MET A 50 -12.45 76.97 -30.82
N LYS A 51 -12.30 78.31 -30.85
CA LYS A 51 -11.82 79.07 -29.68
C LYS A 51 -12.90 79.35 -28.63
N LYS A 52 -14.19 79.23 -28.98
CA LYS A 52 -15.31 79.41 -28.03
C LYS A 52 -15.69 78.10 -27.31
N VAL A 53 -15.49 76.94 -27.94
CA VAL A 53 -15.78 75.62 -27.32
C VAL A 53 -14.75 75.25 -26.23
N ASN A 54 -13.47 75.56 -26.42
CA ASN A 54 -12.43 75.25 -25.43
C ASN A 54 -12.38 76.21 -24.22
N LYS A 55 -13.00 77.40 -24.30
CA LYS A 55 -13.11 78.34 -23.17
C LYS A 55 -14.31 78.03 -22.26
N LYS A 56 -15.33 77.33 -22.77
CA LYS A 56 -16.52 76.94 -22.00
C LYS A 56 -16.31 75.67 -21.17
N ARG A 57 -15.46 74.72 -21.61
CA ARG A 57 -15.13 73.49 -20.84
C ARG A 57 -14.13 73.68 -19.69
N ARG A 58 -13.43 74.82 -19.60
CA ARG A 58 -12.45 75.13 -18.53
C ARG A 58 -13.00 75.98 -17.37
N LYS A 59 -14.30 76.31 -17.34
CA LYS A 59 -14.92 77.13 -16.27
C LYS A 59 -15.99 76.41 -15.43
N GLU A 60 -16.17 75.10 -15.58
CA GLU A 60 -17.21 74.34 -14.85
C GLU A 60 -16.70 73.15 -14.00
N MET A 61 -15.40 73.05 -13.70
CA MET A 61 -14.95 72.12 -12.65
C MET A 61 -14.72 72.86 -11.33
N LYS A 62 -15.78 72.95 -10.52
CA LYS A 62 -15.67 73.18 -9.07
C LYS A 62 -15.25 71.87 -8.38
N PRO A 63 -14.43 71.91 -7.32
CA PRO A 63 -13.99 70.71 -6.63
C PRO A 63 -15.20 70.08 -5.89
N ARG A 64 -15.62 68.90 -6.33
CA ARG A 64 -16.60 68.10 -5.58
C ARG A 64 -15.86 67.18 -4.62
N THR A 65 -15.78 67.62 -3.37
CA THR A 65 -15.73 66.74 -2.21
C THR A 65 -16.88 65.75 -2.32
N MET A 66 -16.57 64.46 -2.46
CA MET A 66 -17.56 63.41 -2.28
C MET A 66 -16.88 62.16 -1.69
N PHE A 67 -16.75 62.17 -0.36
CA PHE A 67 -16.77 60.94 0.43
C PHE A 67 -18.13 60.27 0.19
N ARG A 68 -18.14 59.06 -0.37
CA ARG A 68 -19.11 57.99 -0.08
C ARG A 68 -18.80 56.73 -0.90
N ASN A 69 -18.32 55.72 -0.17
CA ASN A 69 -18.62 54.30 -0.30
C ASN A 69 -18.61 53.69 -1.71
N ILE A 70 -17.44 53.17 -2.12
CA ILE A 70 -17.36 52.03 -3.03
C ILE A 70 -16.88 50.84 -2.21
N THR A 71 -17.83 50.16 -1.57
CA THR A 71 -17.69 48.75 -1.21
C THR A 71 -17.77 47.99 -2.53
N GLY A 72 -16.61 47.65 -3.11
CA GLY A 72 -16.52 47.09 -4.45
C GLY A 72 -15.34 46.14 -4.55
N ILE A 73 -15.60 44.87 -4.20
CA ILE A 73 -14.97 43.67 -4.75
C ILE A 73 -13.46 43.58 -4.50
N MET A 74 -13.12 43.15 -3.29
CA MET A 74 -11.96 42.28 -3.05
C MET A 74 -12.10 41.08 -4.00
N ILE A 75 -11.16 40.90 -4.92
CA ILE A 75 -11.09 39.69 -5.73
C ILE A 75 -10.73 38.54 -4.78
N SER A 76 -11.74 37.77 -4.42
CA SER A 76 -11.62 36.41 -3.93
C SER A 76 -10.83 35.58 -4.93
N ALA A 77 -9.59 35.25 -4.58
CA ALA A 77 -8.90 34.06 -5.07
C ALA A 77 -8.70 33.12 -3.88
N LEU A 78 -9.81 32.69 -3.29
CA LEU A 78 -9.88 31.65 -2.27
C LEU A 78 -11.09 30.76 -2.61
N PHE A 79 -10.79 29.55 -3.08
CA PHE A 79 -11.62 28.34 -3.27
C PHE A 79 -12.87 28.39 -4.18
N LEU A 80 -12.78 27.69 -5.32
CA LEU A 80 -13.71 26.59 -5.59
C LEU A 80 -13.00 25.45 -6.34
N SER A 81 -13.05 24.29 -5.70
CA SER A 81 -12.50 22.99 -6.06
C SER A 81 -12.97 22.47 -7.42
N LEU A 82 -12.02 22.02 -8.24
CA LEU A 82 -12.25 20.88 -9.12
C LEU A 82 -11.73 19.65 -8.38
N ILE A 83 -12.64 18.90 -7.75
CA ILE A 83 -12.36 17.57 -7.21
C ILE A 83 -12.16 16.65 -8.42
N MET A 84 -10.95 16.61 -8.95
CA MET A 84 -10.42 15.34 -9.43
C MET A 84 -9.96 14.61 -8.18
N ALA A 85 -10.58 13.47 -7.87
CA ALA A 85 -10.08 12.59 -6.82
C ALA A 85 -8.59 12.33 -7.11
N PRO A 86 -7.67 12.53 -6.16
CA PRO A 86 -6.30 12.16 -6.39
C PRO A 86 -6.28 10.63 -6.57
N THR A 87 -5.75 10.19 -7.70
CA THR A 87 -5.01 8.95 -7.73
C THR A 87 -3.98 9.04 -6.60
N SER A 88 -4.15 8.24 -5.54
CA SER A 88 -3.22 8.03 -4.41
C SER A 88 -2.20 9.17 -4.24
N ALA A 89 -2.55 10.17 -3.43
CA ALA A 89 -1.68 11.31 -3.13
C ALA A 89 -0.43 10.82 -2.40
N LEU A 90 0.62 10.53 -3.16
CA LEU A 90 1.96 10.32 -2.64
C LEU A 90 2.47 11.65 -2.07
N ALA A 91 3.24 11.58 -0.97
CA ALA A 91 3.75 12.70 -0.17
C ALA A 91 4.08 13.97 -1.00
N ALA A 92 3.24 15.00 -0.91
CA ALA A 92 3.28 16.15 -1.83
C ALA A 92 4.04 17.38 -1.31
N THR A 93 4.58 17.35 -0.08
CA THR A 93 5.68 18.20 0.46
C THR A 93 5.96 17.72 1.89
N ALA A 94 7.22 17.61 2.33
CA ALA A 94 7.54 17.18 3.69
C ALA A 94 6.89 18.09 4.75
N ALA A 95 6.42 17.50 5.85
CA ALA A 95 5.90 18.22 7.00
C ALA A 95 6.95 19.23 7.53
N GLY A 96 6.48 20.37 8.05
CA GLY A 96 7.36 21.42 8.57
C GLY A 96 7.97 22.33 7.51
N THR A 97 7.85 22.02 6.21
CA THR A 97 8.35 22.89 5.13
C THR A 97 7.70 24.27 5.18
N ILE A 98 8.51 25.34 5.19
CA ILE A 98 8.03 26.73 5.19
C ILE A 98 8.07 27.29 3.76
N ILE A 99 6.91 27.50 3.17
CA ILE A 99 6.73 28.18 1.89
C ILE A 99 6.69 29.69 2.16
N THR A 100 7.69 30.42 1.68
CA THR A 100 7.78 31.89 1.83
C THR A 100 7.51 32.59 0.51
N ASN A 101 6.59 33.56 0.50
CA ASN A 101 6.38 34.48 -0.61
C ASN A 101 6.78 35.91 -0.19
N THR A 102 7.63 36.55 -0.98
CA THR A 102 8.11 37.92 -0.72
C THR A 102 7.66 38.85 -1.84
N ALA A 103 6.85 39.84 -1.52
CA ALA A 103 6.51 40.94 -2.40
C ALA A 103 7.43 42.14 -2.15
N TYR A 104 7.71 42.94 -3.17
CA TYR A 104 8.48 44.16 -3.06
C TYR A 104 7.65 45.35 -3.53
N VAL A 105 7.76 46.48 -2.83
CA VAL A 105 7.22 47.77 -3.29
C VAL A 105 8.37 48.77 -3.48
N ASP A 106 8.36 49.47 -4.62
CA ASP A 106 9.30 50.54 -4.94
C ASP A 106 8.52 51.77 -5.43
N TRP A 107 8.99 52.97 -5.09
CA TRP A 107 8.39 54.22 -5.51
C TRP A 107 9.43 55.33 -5.76
N ASN A 108 9.17 56.11 -6.81
CA ASN A 108 10.13 57.07 -7.40
C ASN A 108 10.47 58.31 -6.56
N SER A 109 9.83 58.53 -5.40
CA SER A 109 10.07 59.75 -4.61
C SER A 109 11.34 59.68 -3.75
N ASN A 110 11.98 58.52 -3.66
CA ASN A 110 13.33 58.37 -3.10
C ASN A 110 14.13 57.37 -3.94
N PRO A 111 14.86 57.83 -5.00
CA PRO A 111 15.57 56.94 -5.91
C PRO A 111 16.75 56.18 -5.28
N ASN A 112 17.08 56.47 -4.01
CA ASN A 112 18.12 55.78 -3.25
C ASN A 112 17.56 54.76 -2.23
N ALA A 113 16.24 54.74 -1.99
CA ALA A 113 15.63 53.69 -1.19
C ALA A 113 15.43 52.46 -2.07
N GLY A 114 16.13 51.37 -1.76
CA GLY A 114 15.85 50.09 -2.41
C GLY A 114 14.42 49.61 -2.14
N PRO A 115 13.95 48.58 -2.87
CA PRO A 115 12.60 48.05 -2.71
C PRO A 115 12.32 47.60 -1.27
N VAL A 116 11.15 47.95 -0.73
CA VAL A 116 10.72 47.51 0.60
C VAL A 116 10.05 46.15 0.50
N PRO A 117 10.56 45.10 1.19
CA PRO A 117 9.97 43.77 1.13
C PRO A 117 8.78 43.61 2.10
N ALA A 118 7.85 42.74 1.74
CA ALA A 118 6.82 42.18 2.62
C ALA A 118 6.77 40.66 2.42
N THR A 119 6.90 39.89 3.50
CA THR A 119 6.94 38.43 3.47
C THR A 119 5.66 37.82 4.04
N ALA A 120 5.19 36.73 3.42
CA ALA A 120 4.15 35.86 3.94
C ALA A 120 4.66 34.41 3.93
N THR A 121 4.38 33.65 4.98
CA THR A 121 4.82 32.25 5.11
C THR A 121 3.64 31.31 5.33
N VAL A 122 3.75 30.10 4.81
CA VAL A 122 2.84 28.96 5.04
C VAL A 122 3.68 27.76 5.42
N THR A 123 3.36 27.10 6.53
CA THR A 123 4.00 25.85 6.92
C THR A 123 3.17 24.67 6.43
N VAL A 124 3.82 23.66 5.87
CA VAL A 124 3.18 22.41 5.47
C VAL A 124 2.91 21.57 6.70
N ASP A 125 1.64 21.31 6.97
CA ASP A 125 1.24 20.45 8.08
C ASP A 125 1.60 18.99 7.79
N LYS A 126 1.87 18.25 8.86
CA LYS A 126 1.96 16.79 8.81
C LYS A 126 0.59 16.23 8.40
N GLN A 127 0.57 15.39 7.37
CA GLN A 127 -0.61 14.68 6.89
C GLN A 127 -0.38 13.19 7.12
N PRO A 128 -0.89 12.63 8.23
CA PRO A 128 -0.86 11.20 8.42
C PRO A 128 -1.73 10.51 7.36
N PHE A 129 -1.17 9.49 6.71
CA PHE A 129 -1.88 8.62 5.77
C PHE A 129 -1.79 7.19 6.27
N GLY A 130 -2.81 6.38 6.00
CA GLY A 130 -2.74 4.95 6.26
C GLY A 130 -1.56 4.34 5.46
N PRO A 131 -0.69 3.54 6.08
CA PRO A 131 0.44 2.95 5.37
C PRO A 131 -0.08 1.99 4.30
N THR A 132 0.72 1.71 3.27
CA THR A 132 0.44 0.54 2.43
C THR A 132 1.02 -0.67 3.12
N VAL A 133 0.17 -1.64 3.45
CA VAL A 133 0.61 -2.96 3.90
C VAL A 133 0.59 -3.88 2.68
N LEU A 134 1.63 -4.69 2.50
CA LEU A 134 1.75 -5.69 1.44
C LEU A 134 2.13 -7.01 2.07
N TYR A 135 1.56 -8.10 1.56
CA TYR A 135 1.97 -9.46 1.90
C TYR A 135 2.94 -9.98 0.85
N ASP A 136 4.05 -10.57 1.29
CA ASP A 136 4.95 -11.28 0.39
C ASP A 136 4.42 -12.70 0.13
N SER A 137 3.85 -12.91 -1.06
CA SER A 137 3.32 -14.23 -1.48
C SER A 137 4.39 -15.31 -1.65
N THR A 138 5.67 -14.95 -1.59
CA THR A 138 6.79 -15.90 -1.61
C THR A 138 7.24 -16.30 -0.20
N SER A 139 6.60 -15.76 0.84
CA SER A 139 6.81 -16.19 2.23
C SER A 139 6.67 -17.72 2.33
N PRO A 140 7.63 -18.43 2.96
CA PRO A 140 7.50 -19.86 3.24
C PRO A 140 6.21 -20.18 4.01
N GLY A 141 5.54 -21.30 3.72
CA GLY A 141 4.47 -21.80 4.59
C GLY A 141 3.04 -21.40 4.22
N THR A 142 2.71 -21.26 2.94
CA THR A 142 1.28 -21.23 2.51
C THR A 142 0.57 -22.55 2.79
N THR A 143 1.33 -23.64 2.95
CA THR A 143 0.89 -24.94 3.47
C THR A 143 1.95 -25.50 4.41
N ILE A 144 1.56 -25.82 5.65
CA ILE A 144 2.42 -26.42 6.68
C ILE A 144 1.78 -27.67 7.27
N SER A 145 2.56 -28.54 7.89
CA SER A 145 2.02 -29.67 8.67
C SER A 145 1.59 -29.21 10.06
N GLU A 146 0.62 -29.88 10.66
CA GLU A 146 0.26 -29.69 12.07
C GLU A 146 1.50 -29.66 12.99
N GLY A 147 1.52 -28.71 13.93
CA GLY A 147 2.59 -28.53 14.92
C GLY A 147 3.90 -27.96 14.37
N THR A 148 3.98 -27.60 13.09
CA THR A 148 5.16 -26.94 12.51
C THR A 148 5.01 -25.41 12.50
N ASP A 149 6.15 -24.74 12.38
CA ASP A 149 6.22 -23.28 12.34
C ASP A 149 6.09 -22.75 10.89
N ALA A 150 5.49 -21.57 10.75
CA ALA A 150 5.43 -20.81 9.52
C ALA A 150 5.86 -19.36 9.75
N ASP A 151 6.53 -18.81 8.74
CA ASP A 151 6.91 -17.40 8.69
C ASP A 151 5.98 -16.66 7.73
N ILE A 152 5.31 -15.62 8.22
CA ILE A 152 4.56 -14.70 7.37
C ILE A 152 5.28 -13.37 7.30
N THR A 153 5.63 -12.96 6.08
CA THR A 153 6.37 -11.73 5.85
C THR A 153 5.46 -10.66 5.24
N TYR A 154 5.46 -9.50 5.87
CA TYR A 154 4.76 -8.31 5.42
C TYR A 154 5.74 -7.18 5.16
N THR A 155 5.40 -6.34 4.18
CA THR A 155 6.09 -5.08 3.94
C THR A 155 5.12 -3.95 4.23
N ILE A 156 5.53 -3.03 5.10
CA ILE A 156 4.79 -1.81 5.43
C ILE A 156 5.53 -0.65 4.81
N ARG A 157 4.82 0.18 4.05
CA ARG A 157 5.36 1.36 3.37
C ARG A 157 4.60 2.60 3.82
N SER A 158 5.34 3.63 4.23
CA SER A 158 4.71 4.91 4.60
C SER A 158 4.05 5.55 3.38
N GLN A 159 2.91 6.19 3.62
CA GLN A 159 2.27 7.09 2.66
C GLN A 159 2.20 8.53 3.18
N GLY A 160 2.71 8.78 4.39
CA GLY A 160 2.74 10.09 5.02
C GLY A 160 3.71 11.05 4.34
N ASN A 161 3.78 12.27 4.84
CA ASN A 161 4.77 13.27 4.42
C ASN A 161 5.79 13.58 5.53
N GLY A 162 6.09 12.60 6.37
CA GLY A 162 7.08 12.74 7.43
C GLY A 162 7.27 11.46 8.24
N THR A 163 7.88 11.59 9.42
CA THR A 163 8.04 10.52 10.42
C THR A 163 6.67 10.04 10.89
N ASP A 164 6.32 8.76 10.74
CA ASP A 164 5.08 8.18 11.23
C ASP A 164 5.33 6.87 11.97
N ILE A 165 4.74 6.76 13.16
CA ILE A 165 4.75 5.53 13.96
C ILE A 165 3.40 4.85 13.79
N TYR A 166 3.43 3.58 13.36
CA TYR A 166 2.26 2.76 13.18
C TYR A 166 2.20 1.64 14.22
N ASP A 167 1.09 1.56 14.95
CA ASP A 167 0.74 0.42 15.79
C ASP A 167 0.38 -0.79 14.91
N LEU A 168 0.97 -1.93 15.21
CA LEU A 168 0.80 -3.17 14.48
C LEU A 168 -0.13 -4.11 15.24
N THR A 169 -1.20 -4.51 14.58
CA THR A 169 -2.13 -5.53 15.09
C THR A 169 -2.15 -6.69 14.10
N LEU A 170 -1.67 -7.86 14.55
CA LEU A 170 -1.78 -9.10 13.80
C LEU A 170 -2.97 -9.90 14.33
N GLY A 171 -3.86 -10.27 13.43
CA GLY A 171 -5.04 -11.06 13.73
C GLY A 171 -5.13 -12.31 12.86
N SER A 172 -5.89 -13.28 13.35
CA SER A 172 -6.18 -14.52 12.65
C SER A 172 -7.68 -14.83 12.67
N ALA A 173 -8.15 -15.44 11.59
CA ALA A 173 -9.43 -16.12 11.54
C ALA A 173 -9.20 -17.58 11.12
N GLU A 174 -9.72 -18.51 11.91
CA GLU A 174 -9.49 -19.93 11.77
C GLU A 174 -10.69 -20.62 11.09
N THR A 175 -10.39 -21.64 10.29
CA THR A 175 -11.39 -22.56 9.73
C THR A 175 -11.05 -24.00 10.09
N GLY A 176 -12.09 -24.84 10.15
CA GLY A 176 -11.96 -26.24 10.58
C GLY A 176 -11.87 -26.38 12.10
N ASP A 177 -11.37 -27.53 12.56
CA ASP A 177 -11.14 -27.82 13.98
C ASP A 177 -9.78 -27.29 14.48
N LEU A 178 -9.31 -26.19 13.87
CA LEU A 178 -8.03 -25.55 14.12
C LEU A 178 -8.19 -24.42 15.15
N GLY A 179 -7.49 -24.54 16.28
CA GLY A 179 -7.39 -23.48 17.27
C GLY A 179 -6.52 -22.32 16.80
N ALA A 180 -6.55 -21.20 17.54
CA ALA A 180 -5.75 -20.01 17.20
C ALA A 180 -4.24 -20.34 17.12
N PRO A 181 -3.49 -19.69 16.21
CA PRO A 181 -2.05 -19.88 16.11
C PRO A 181 -1.35 -19.33 17.34
N THR A 182 -0.18 -19.89 17.67
CA THR A 182 0.69 -19.32 18.69
C THR A 182 1.80 -18.54 18.02
N TYR A 183 1.86 -17.24 18.26
CA TYR A 183 2.93 -16.41 17.73
C TYR A 183 4.21 -16.60 18.55
N LEU A 184 5.32 -16.83 17.87
CA LEU A 184 6.61 -17.09 18.49
C LEU A 184 7.44 -15.81 18.62
N GLY A 185 8.17 -15.70 19.73
CA GLY A 185 9.05 -14.56 20.01
C GLY A 185 8.30 -13.27 20.35
N THR A 186 9.05 -12.17 20.43
CA THR A 186 8.49 -10.82 20.59
C THR A 186 8.26 -10.22 19.21
N ASN A 187 7.02 -10.31 18.72
CA ASN A 187 6.64 -9.64 17.49
C ASN A 187 6.69 -8.11 17.67
N PRO A 188 7.11 -7.36 16.64
CA PRO A 188 7.06 -5.91 16.68
C PRO A 188 5.60 -5.47 16.83
N THR A 189 5.33 -4.62 17.82
CA THR A 189 4.00 -4.01 18.04
C THR A 189 3.90 -2.64 17.41
N THR A 190 5.01 -2.07 16.97
CA THR A 190 5.08 -0.77 16.28
C THR A 190 6.13 -0.81 15.19
N VAL A 191 5.96 0.02 14.17
CA VAL A 191 7.01 0.33 13.19
C VAL A 191 7.07 1.85 13.00
N ASP A 192 8.28 2.39 13.02
CA ASP A 192 8.54 3.79 12.65
C ASP A 192 8.93 3.82 11.17
N LEU A 193 8.32 4.73 10.39
CA LEU A 193 8.62 4.90 8.99
C LEU A 193 8.66 6.38 8.61
N GLY A 194 9.70 6.78 7.90
CA GLY A 194 9.83 8.10 7.30
C GLY A 194 9.25 8.22 5.89
N ALA A 195 8.91 9.45 5.50
CA ALA A 195 8.56 9.79 4.13
C ALA A 195 8.89 11.25 3.82
N SER A 196 9.30 11.51 2.58
CA SER A 196 9.62 12.83 2.06
C SER A 196 9.49 12.84 0.53
N MET A 197 10.07 13.83 -0.13
CA MET A 197 10.10 14.00 -1.58
C MET A 197 11.43 14.55 -2.06
N VAL A 198 11.76 14.23 -3.30
CA VAL A 198 12.92 14.77 -4.00
C VAL A 198 12.71 16.25 -4.31
N LEU A 199 13.62 17.10 -3.82
CA LEU A 199 13.61 18.54 -4.08
C LEU A 199 14.43 18.92 -5.32
N THR A 200 15.46 18.14 -5.62
CA THR A 200 16.36 18.38 -6.76
C THR A 200 16.43 17.13 -7.62
N ALA A 201 16.09 17.26 -8.91
CA ALA A 201 16.26 16.16 -9.85
C ALA A 201 17.72 15.76 -9.94
N ALA A 202 17.98 14.46 -9.96
CA ALA A 202 19.29 13.88 -10.19
C ALA A 202 19.19 12.96 -11.40
N ALA A 203 20.05 13.14 -12.40
CA ALA A 203 20.05 12.27 -13.57
C ALA A 203 20.97 11.05 -13.38
N ALA A 204 22.05 11.20 -12.62
CA ALA A 204 22.99 10.14 -12.28
C ALA A 204 23.94 10.64 -11.17
N THR A 205 23.49 10.62 -9.91
CA THR A 205 24.32 11.04 -8.77
C THR A 205 24.13 10.12 -7.57
N ASP A 206 25.10 10.07 -6.66
CA ASP A 206 25.03 9.23 -5.46
C ASP A 206 24.38 9.95 -4.27
N THR A 207 23.76 11.11 -4.52
CA THR A 207 23.13 11.95 -3.50
C THR A 207 21.75 12.38 -3.92
N ILE A 208 20.84 12.51 -2.97
CA ILE A 208 19.51 13.09 -3.23
C ILE A 208 19.23 14.13 -2.19
N THR A 209 18.81 15.31 -2.62
CA THR A 209 18.30 16.35 -1.74
C THR A 209 16.80 16.20 -1.65
N ILE A 210 16.29 16.01 -0.44
CA ILE A 210 14.88 15.93 -0.12
C ILE A 210 14.43 17.15 0.70
N ALA A 211 13.13 17.41 0.71
CA ALA A 211 12.54 18.40 1.60
C ALA A 211 12.57 17.91 3.06
N GLY A 212 12.81 18.81 4.02
CA GLY A 212 12.58 18.52 5.44
C GLY A 212 13.67 19.02 6.38
N LEU A 213 13.30 19.09 7.66
CA LEU A 213 14.20 19.26 8.79
C LEU A 213 14.32 17.92 9.54
N ALA A 214 15.43 17.72 10.25
CA ALA A 214 15.79 16.56 11.07
C ALA A 214 14.64 15.74 11.68
N ALA A 215 13.70 16.43 12.31
CA ALA A 215 12.64 15.82 13.12
C ALA A 215 11.44 15.33 12.29
N ASP A 216 11.32 15.79 11.04
CA ASP A 216 10.07 15.69 10.31
C ASP A 216 10.11 14.67 9.17
N HIS A 217 11.28 14.21 8.71
CA HIS A 217 11.36 13.23 7.61
C HIS A 217 11.39 11.77 8.05
N GLY A 218 11.85 11.46 9.26
CA GLY A 218 11.89 10.11 9.83
C GLY A 218 12.96 9.18 9.27
N LEU A 219 13.55 9.51 8.11
CA LEU A 219 14.59 8.71 7.46
C LEU A 219 15.94 8.70 8.22
N ALA A 220 16.52 7.52 8.40
CA ALA A 220 17.82 7.31 9.04
C ALA A 220 18.80 6.51 8.16
N ALA A 221 20.06 6.44 8.61
CA ALA A 221 21.08 5.61 7.99
C ALA A 221 20.78 4.10 8.17
N ASN A 222 21.16 3.31 7.17
CA ASN A 222 20.91 1.88 6.99
C ASN A 222 19.44 1.48 6.78
N GLU A 223 18.58 2.43 6.42
CA GLU A 223 17.18 2.16 6.08
C GLU A 223 16.99 2.01 4.57
N THR A 224 15.99 1.20 4.18
CA THR A 224 15.60 1.04 2.79
C THR A 224 14.46 1.99 2.46
N VAL A 225 14.69 2.87 1.48
CA VAL A 225 13.69 3.77 0.91
C VAL A 225 13.37 3.39 -0.52
N TYR A 226 12.15 3.69 -0.94
CA TYR A 226 11.73 3.58 -2.33
C TYR A 226 11.54 4.96 -2.93
N ILE A 227 12.09 5.14 -4.12
CA ILE A 227 11.87 6.32 -4.94
C ILE A 227 11.26 5.84 -6.25
N GLY A 228 9.99 6.18 -6.47
CA GLY A 228 9.17 5.51 -7.47
C GLY A 228 9.06 4.00 -7.17
N THR A 229 9.61 3.17 -8.05
CA THR A 229 9.61 1.69 -7.92
C THR A 229 10.94 1.11 -7.48
N THR A 230 11.99 1.92 -7.37
CA THR A 230 13.36 1.44 -7.12
C THR A 230 13.70 1.55 -5.64
N ALA A 231 14.24 0.47 -5.09
CA ALA A 231 14.73 0.40 -3.72
C ALA A 231 16.15 0.97 -3.62
N TYR A 232 16.42 1.71 -2.56
CA TYR A 232 17.72 2.25 -2.24
C TYR A 232 17.98 2.14 -0.73
N THR A 233 19.21 1.85 -0.32
CA THR A 233 19.61 1.83 1.10
C THR A 233 20.31 3.13 1.45
N ILE A 234 19.86 3.88 2.43
CA ILE A 234 20.50 5.13 2.84
C ILE A 234 21.77 4.80 3.62
N ASN A 235 22.96 5.23 3.21
CA ASN A 235 24.16 5.04 4.04
C ASN A 235 24.37 6.19 5.02
N THR A 236 24.14 7.44 4.60
CA THR A 236 24.21 8.59 5.51
C THR A 236 23.13 9.62 5.23
N VAL A 237 22.74 10.34 6.28
CA VAL A 237 21.77 11.44 6.27
C VAL A 237 22.48 12.68 6.79
N THR A 238 22.45 13.77 6.02
CA THR A 238 22.96 15.08 6.47
C THR A 238 21.87 16.12 6.36
N GLU A 239 21.62 16.83 7.47
CA GLU A 239 20.61 17.86 7.55
C GLU A 239 21.21 19.24 7.32
N ASN A 240 20.57 20.05 6.49
CA ASN A 240 20.87 21.46 6.32
C ASN A 240 19.72 22.29 6.89
N THR A 241 19.91 22.77 8.11
CA THR A 241 18.93 23.56 8.86
C THR A 241 18.71 24.96 8.29
N THR A 242 19.63 25.48 7.47
CA THR A 242 19.50 26.82 6.87
C THR A 242 18.51 26.80 5.72
N ASP A 243 18.56 25.75 4.90
CA ASP A 243 17.72 25.62 3.71
C ASP A 243 16.51 24.70 3.91
N SER A 244 16.35 24.12 5.11
CA SER A 244 15.32 23.11 5.42
C SER A 244 15.35 21.93 4.44
N THR A 245 16.55 21.44 4.17
CA THR A 245 16.79 20.31 3.26
C THR A 245 17.57 19.21 3.95
N VAL A 246 17.38 17.97 3.49
CA VAL A 246 18.17 16.82 3.91
C VAL A 246 18.82 16.21 2.69
N THR A 247 20.10 15.85 2.82
CA THR A 247 20.83 15.14 1.78
C THR A 247 21.06 13.70 2.22
N LEU A 248 20.54 12.78 1.41
CA LEU A 248 20.77 11.35 1.53
C LEU A 248 21.98 10.99 0.66
N TYR A 249 22.92 10.21 1.20
CA TYR A 249 24.11 9.77 0.47
C TYR A 249 24.21 8.25 0.38
N ASP A 250 24.86 7.83 -0.71
CA ASP A 250 25.48 6.53 -0.94
C ASP A 250 24.50 5.36 -0.79
N PHE A 251 23.87 5.02 -1.90
CA PHE A 251 22.79 4.04 -1.97
C PHE A 251 23.25 2.62 -2.31
N GLY A 252 24.23 2.08 -1.56
CA GLY A 252 25.09 0.93 -1.91
C GLY A 252 24.46 -0.31 -2.61
N THR A 253 25.24 -1.17 -3.28
CA THR A 253 26.64 -1.55 -2.97
C THR A 253 27.61 -1.46 -4.16
N THR A 254 28.81 -0.91 -3.91
CA THR A 254 29.97 -0.72 -4.81
C THR A 254 29.96 0.58 -5.64
N ASN A 255 29.99 1.74 -4.99
CA ASN A 255 30.58 2.99 -5.53
C ASN A 255 30.09 3.47 -6.93
N ALA A 256 28.91 3.04 -7.40
CA ALA A 256 28.46 3.34 -8.77
C ALA A 256 26.96 3.12 -9.04
N ALA A 257 26.08 3.04 -8.03
CA ALA A 257 24.64 3.03 -8.29
C ALA A 257 24.14 4.48 -8.32
N SER A 258 24.39 5.15 -9.43
CA SER A 258 23.90 6.50 -9.65
C SER A 258 22.38 6.53 -9.58
N VAL A 259 21.82 7.44 -8.80
CA VAL A 259 20.37 7.60 -8.68
C VAL A 259 19.85 8.52 -9.79
N THR A 260 18.75 8.10 -10.40
CA THR A 260 17.98 8.89 -11.37
C THR A 260 16.60 9.16 -10.80
N VAL A 261 16.31 10.41 -10.47
CA VAL A 261 15.05 10.87 -9.85
C VAL A 261 14.63 12.22 -10.40
N SER A 262 13.34 12.47 -10.41
CA SER A 262 12.73 13.75 -10.78
C SER A 262 12.35 14.56 -9.54
N VAL A 263 12.32 15.89 -9.67
CA VAL A 263 11.73 16.74 -8.62
C VAL A 263 10.29 16.30 -8.39
N GLY A 264 9.93 16.10 -7.12
CA GLY A 264 8.61 15.67 -6.70
C GLY A 264 8.43 14.15 -6.61
N ASP A 265 9.44 13.34 -6.95
CA ASP A 265 9.36 11.90 -6.69
C ASP A 265 9.24 11.65 -5.17
N PRO A 266 8.32 10.79 -4.73
CA PRO A 266 8.19 10.46 -3.31
C PRO A 266 9.37 9.59 -2.87
N VAL A 267 9.89 9.88 -1.68
CA VAL A 267 10.90 9.09 -0.99
C VAL A 267 10.23 8.49 0.22
N VAL A 268 9.89 7.21 0.17
CA VAL A 268 9.12 6.55 1.25
C VAL A 268 9.92 5.42 1.84
N GLU A 269 10.01 5.36 3.16
CA GLU A 269 10.57 4.22 3.85
C GLU A 269 9.61 3.03 3.74
N GLN A 270 10.21 1.84 3.64
CA GLN A 270 9.49 0.61 3.89
C GLN A 270 10.24 -0.24 4.90
N ARG A 271 9.49 -1.03 5.67
CA ARG A 271 10.04 -2.05 6.55
C ARG A 271 9.41 -3.40 6.23
N THR A 272 10.26 -4.40 6.11
CA THR A 272 9.85 -5.80 6.02
C THR A 272 9.89 -6.40 7.42
N LEU A 273 8.78 -7.02 7.81
CA LEU A 273 8.58 -7.66 9.11
C LEU A 273 8.17 -9.11 8.89
N THR A 274 8.84 -10.02 9.55
CA THR A 274 8.51 -11.44 9.54
C THR A 274 7.92 -11.81 10.90
N PHE A 275 6.76 -12.45 10.87
CA PHE A 275 6.09 -12.98 12.05
C PHE A 275 6.13 -14.49 11.98
N THR A 276 6.70 -15.13 12.98
CA THR A 276 6.73 -16.59 13.09
C THR A 276 5.55 -17.05 13.93
N MET A 277 4.86 -18.09 13.47
CA MET A 277 3.80 -18.74 14.22
C MET A 277 3.94 -20.25 14.19
N THR A 278 3.54 -20.91 15.28
CA THR A 278 3.26 -22.35 15.28
C THR A 278 1.79 -22.56 14.99
N ALA A 279 1.48 -23.58 14.18
CA ALA A 279 0.11 -24.03 13.98
C ALA A 279 -0.59 -24.25 15.35
N GLY A 280 -1.83 -23.77 15.49
CA GLY A 280 -2.60 -23.88 16.73
C GLY A 280 -2.90 -25.33 17.16
N THR A 281 -3.57 -25.50 18.29
CA THR A 281 -4.02 -26.83 18.75
C THR A 281 -5.20 -27.33 17.94
N TYR A 282 -5.27 -28.62 17.65
CA TYR A 282 -6.36 -29.20 16.89
C TYR A 282 -7.28 -30.07 17.74
N SER A 283 -8.58 -30.05 17.42
CA SER A 283 -9.58 -30.91 18.07
C SER A 283 -10.19 -31.98 17.16
N GLY A 284 -9.85 -32.02 15.88
CA GLY A 284 -10.45 -32.93 14.90
C GLY A 284 -9.51 -33.30 13.75
N ALA A 285 -10.01 -34.10 12.81
CA ALA A 285 -9.21 -34.78 11.78
C ALA A 285 -9.13 -34.05 10.43
N THR A 286 -9.66 -32.83 10.32
CA THR A 286 -9.71 -32.08 9.06
C THR A 286 -8.58 -31.06 8.95
N ASP A 287 -8.14 -30.82 7.72
CA ASP A 287 -7.25 -29.70 7.41
C ASP A 287 -7.92 -28.38 7.80
N GLY A 288 -7.10 -27.41 8.21
CA GLY A 288 -7.56 -26.09 8.64
C GLY A 288 -6.87 -24.98 7.86
N THR A 289 -7.37 -23.75 8.04
CA THR A 289 -6.71 -22.57 7.48
C THR A 289 -6.68 -21.44 8.49
N HIS A 290 -5.55 -20.77 8.54
CA HIS A 290 -5.32 -19.52 9.23
C HIS A 290 -5.39 -18.38 8.20
N ALA A 291 -6.47 -17.60 8.19
CA ALA A 291 -6.58 -16.38 7.40
C ALA A 291 -5.99 -15.20 8.18
N MET A 292 -4.81 -14.75 7.79
CA MET A 292 -4.04 -13.73 8.49
C MET A 292 -4.45 -12.33 8.08
N THR A 293 -4.40 -11.41 9.04
CA THR A 293 -4.64 -9.99 8.81
C THR A 293 -3.61 -9.19 9.58
N LEU A 294 -2.81 -8.39 8.88
CA LEU A 294 -1.94 -7.39 9.51
C LEU A 294 -2.55 -6.01 9.26
N THR A 295 -2.87 -5.31 10.34
CA THR A 295 -3.28 -3.91 10.33
C THR A 295 -2.16 -3.06 10.92
N ALA A 296 -1.80 -1.99 10.22
CA ALA A 296 -0.89 -0.96 10.68
C ALA A 296 -1.65 0.36 10.78
N ALA A 297 -1.76 0.94 11.98
CA ALA A 297 -2.55 2.14 12.26
C ALA A 297 -1.67 3.26 12.81
N SER A 298 -1.74 4.44 12.20
CA SER A 298 -0.98 5.62 12.62
C SER A 298 -1.35 6.03 14.05
N GLN A 299 -0.36 6.25 14.91
CA GLN A 299 -0.58 6.73 16.28
C GLN A 299 -1.07 8.19 16.34
N VAL A 300 -0.95 8.94 15.24
CA VAL A 300 -1.31 10.38 15.22
C VAL A 300 -2.81 10.57 15.05
N ASP A 301 -3.43 9.84 14.13
CA ASP A 301 -4.81 10.07 13.70
C ASP A 301 -5.63 8.77 13.52
N GLY A 302 -5.01 7.60 13.71
CA GLY A 302 -5.64 6.30 13.52
C GLY A 302 -5.81 5.90 12.06
N ALA A 303 -5.29 6.67 11.09
CA ALA A 303 -5.32 6.25 9.69
C ALA A 303 -4.58 4.92 9.53
N SER A 304 -5.25 3.93 8.93
CA SER A 304 -4.76 2.55 8.92
C SER A 304 -4.72 1.96 7.52
N GLY A 305 -3.75 1.09 7.31
CA GLY A 305 -3.67 0.18 6.18
C GLY A 305 -3.74 -1.25 6.68
N SER A 306 -4.34 -2.14 5.88
CA SER A 306 -4.41 -3.56 6.21
C SER A 306 -4.27 -4.41 4.97
N VAL A 307 -3.66 -5.58 5.13
CA VAL A 307 -3.78 -6.69 4.18
C VAL A 307 -4.56 -7.79 4.85
N ASN A 308 -5.67 -8.15 4.22
CA ASN A 308 -6.53 -9.23 4.66
C ASN A 308 -6.30 -10.43 3.72
N ASN A 309 -6.49 -11.64 4.25
CA ASN A 309 -6.54 -12.90 3.50
C ASN A 309 -5.25 -13.57 2.95
N PRO A 310 -4.00 -13.26 3.37
CA PRO A 310 -2.97 -14.28 3.27
C PRO A 310 -3.37 -15.51 4.11
N THR A 311 -3.37 -16.68 3.48
CA THR A 311 -3.80 -17.93 4.12
C THR A 311 -2.62 -18.86 4.36
N ILE A 312 -2.51 -19.38 5.57
CA ILE A 312 -1.66 -20.51 5.91
C ILE A 312 -2.57 -21.72 6.04
N THR A 313 -2.46 -22.64 5.10
CA THR A 313 -3.16 -23.92 5.15
C THR A 313 -2.39 -24.84 6.09
N VAL A 314 -3.08 -25.48 7.02
CA VAL A 314 -2.43 -26.50 7.83
C VAL A 314 -3.02 -27.86 7.49
N THR A 315 -2.13 -28.73 7.02
CA THR A 315 -2.47 -30.08 6.60
C THR A 315 -2.22 -31.07 7.72
N ARG A 316 -3.09 -32.07 7.79
CA ARG A 316 -2.99 -33.16 8.75
C ARG A 316 -2.58 -34.45 8.07
N ALA A 317 -1.81 -35.23 8.82
CA ALA A 317 -1.52 -36.60 8.42
C ALA A 317 -2.81 -37.42 8.37
N THR A 318 -3.02 -38.12 7.26
CA THR A 318 -4.08 -39.13 7.13
C THR A 318 -3.42 -40.47 6.87
N LEU A 319 -3.64 -41.43 7.76
CA LEU A 319 -3.07 -42.77 7.64
C LEU A 319 -4.16 -43.78 7.28
N THR A 320 -3.87 -44.66 6.34
CA THR A 320 -4.62 -45.89 6.09
C THR A 320 -3.81 -47.07 6.60
N ILE A 321 -4.49 -48.14 7.00
CA ILE A 321 -3.85 -49.37 7.47
C ILE A 321 -4.55 -50.58 6.87
N ASP A 322 -3.75 -51.48 6.31
CA ASP A 322 -4.18 -52.77 5.81
C ASP A 322 -3.36 -53.89 6.46
N LYS A 323 -3.99 -55.03 6.71
CA LYS A 323 -3.32 -56.23 7.24
C LYS A 323 -3.73 -57.45 6.43
N SER A 324 -2.73 -58.19 5.97
CA SER A 324 -2.93 -59.43 5.21
C SER A 324 -2.13 -60.58 5.82
N ALA A 325 -2.50 -61.80 5.47
CA ALA A 325 -1.85 -63.02 5.93
C ALA A 325 -1.54 -63.94 4.74
N SER A 326 -0.35 -64.55 4.75
CA SER A 326 0.06 -65.54 3.76
C SER A 326 0.82 -66.69 4.45
N PRO A 327 0.34 -67.95 4.31
CA PRO A 327 -0.90 -68.34 3.65
C PRO A 327 -2.15 -67.94 4.47
N THR A 328 -3.34 -67.94 3.83
CA THR A 328 -4.63 -67.67 4.50
C THR A 328 -5.21 -68.90 5.23
N SER A 329 -4.56 -70.05 5.10
CA SER A 329 -4.86 -71.29 5.83
C SER A 329 -3.55 -72.04 6.05
N ALA A 330 -3.35 -72.55 7.26
CA ALA A 330 -2.12 -73.22 7.69
C ALA A 330 -2.45 -74.39 8.62
N ALA A 331 -1.65 -75.45 8.53
CA ALA A 331 -1.69 -76.58 9.46
C ALA A 331 -0.81 -76.33 10.69
N PRO A 332 -0.99 -77.06 11.81
CA PRO A 332 -0.08 -77.05 12.95
C PRO A 332 1.39 -77.20 12.52
N GLY A 333 2.27 -76.39 13.10
CA GLY A 333 3.70 -76.30 12.78
C GLY A 333 4.06 -75.51 11.53
N GLN A 334 3.09 -74.97 10.77
CA GLN A 334 3.37 -74.11 9.62
C GLN A 334 3.48 -72.63 10.03
N ASP A 335 4.32 -71.88 9.31
CA ASP A 335 4.43 -70.44 9.51
C ASP A 335 3.33 -69.68 8.77
N ILE A 336 2.84 -68.61 9.39
CA ILE A 336 2.01 -67.58 8.77
C ILE A 336 2.79 -66.27 8.82
N THR A 337 2.91 -65.63 7.66
CA THR A 337 3.44 -64.27 7.55
C THR A 337 2.29 -63.28 7.47
N TYR A 338 2.22 -62.39 8.45
CA TYR A 338 1.35 -61.22 8.42
C TYR A 338 2.11 -60.02 7.87
N THR A 339 1.48 -59.29 6.96
CA THR A 339 2.00 -58.03 6.42
C THR A 339 1.01 -56.93 6.75
N ILE A 340 1.48 -55.95 7.53
CA ILE A 340 0.75 -54.73 7.88
C ILE A 340 1.35 -53.60 7.07
N THR A 341 0.53 -52.89 6.29
CA THR A 341 0.94 -51.70 5.54
C THR A 341 0.19 -50.50 6.11
N VAL A 342 0.95 -49.53 6.59
CA VAL A 342 0.43 -48.21 7.00
C VAL A 342 0.90 -47.20 5.97
N GLU A 343 -0.04 -46.57 5.27
CA GLU A 343 0.25 -45.57 4.23
C GLU A 343 -0.17 -44.18 4.71
N ASN A 344 0.71 -43.19 4.55
CA ASN A 344 0.33 -41.80 4.74
C ASN A 344 -0.23 -41.22 3.44
N THR A 345 -1.55 -41.19 3.30
CA THR A 345 -2.25 -40.76 2.09
C THR A 345 -2.37 -39.23 1.98
N SER A 346 -1.82 -38.48 2.93
CA SER A 346 -1.89 -37.01 2.95
C SER A 346 -0.61 -36.36 2.43
N GLY A 347 -0.66 -35.03 2.26
CA GLY A 347 0.52 -34.20 1.98
C GLY A 347 1.31 -33.78 3.23
N ALA A 348 0.88 -34.16 4.43
CA ALA A 348 1.54 -33.81 5.69
C ALA A 348 2.37 -34.98 6.23
N THR A 349 3.44 -34.69 6.96
CA THR A 349 4.18 -35.73 7.69
C THR A 349 3.39 -36.17 8.92
N ALA A 350 3.26 -37.49 9.11
CA ALA A 350 2.72 -38.06 10.34
C ALA A 350 3.86 -38.22 11.35
N SER A 351 3.87 -37.41 12.40
CA SER A 351 4.93 -37.50 13.41
C SER A 351 4.61 -38.45 14.56
N GLY A 352 5.63 -39.14 15.05
CA GLY A 352 5.52 -40.04 16.20
C GLY A 352 4.60 -41.25 15.96
N VAL A 353 4.57 -41.77 14.73
CA VAL A 353 3.74 -42.92 14.36
C VAL A 353 4.12 -44.12 15.23
N THR A 354 3.12 -44.74 15.84
CA THR A 354 3.29 -45.93 16.67
C THR A 354 2.41 -47.05 16.14
N VAL A 355 2.99 -48.21 15.82
CA VAL A 355 2.25 -49.40 15.39
C VAL A 355 2.21 -50.42 16.52
N THR A 356 1.02 -50.94 16.79
CA THR A 356 0.78 -51.96 17.81
C THR A 356 0.15 -53.18 17.15
N ASP A 357 0.68 -54.36 17.47
CA ASP A 357 0.10 -55.64 17.05
C ASP A 357 0.49 -56.75 18.03
N SER A 358 -0.29 -57.82 18.09
CA SER A 358 -0.02 -58.97 18.96
C SER A 358 0.00 -60.25 18.14
N ALA A 359 0.88 -61.19 18.49
CA ALA A 359 0.83 -62.54 17.96
C ALA A 359 -0.58 -63.14 18.23
N PRO A 360 -1.25 -63.71 17.22
CA PRO A 360 -2.56 -64.31 17.42
C PRO A 360 -2.52 -65.48 18.42
N THR A 361 -3.63 -65.74 19.09
CA THR A 361 -3.80 -66.97 19.88
C THR A 361 -3.60 -68.22 19.01
N PHE A 362 -3.12 -69.30 19.62
CA PHE A 362 -2.78 -70.57 18.95
C PHE A 362 -1.63 -70.45 17.95
N THR A 363 -0.74 -69.49 18.19
CA THR A 363 0.50 -69.35 17.44
C THR A 363 1.66 -69.03 18.38
N THR A 364 2.85 -69.45 18.00
CA THR A 364 4.11 -69.11 18.64
C THR A 364 4.80 -68.00 17.83
N PHE A 365 5.15 -66.88 18.48
CA PHE A 365 5.89 -65.80 17.83
C PHE A 365 7.26 -66.27 17.32
N LYS A 366 7.60 -65.90 16.08
CA LYS A 366 8.89 -66.23 15.48
C LYS A 366 9.75 -65.00 15.26
N SER A 367 9.22 -63.98 14.60
CA SER A 367 9.94 -62.74 14.33
C SER A 367 8.99 -61.62 13.94
N ALA A 368 9.38 -60.37 14.21
CA ALA A 368 8.75 -59.21 13.62
C ALA A 368 9.80 -58.20 13.21
N GLU A 369 9.54 -57.46 12.13
CA GLU A 369 10.37 -56.36 11.67
C GLU A 369 9.52 -55.31 10.95
N TRP A 370 10.03 -54.09 10.84
CA TRP A 370 9.40 -53.03 10.05
C TRP A 370 10.40 -52.29 9.18
N SER A 371 9.92 -51.67 8.10
CA SER A 371 10.66 -50.74 7.26
C SER A 371 9.75 -49.65 6.69
N ILE A 372 10.34 -48.52 6.30
CA ILE A 372 9.66 -47.44 5.57
C ILE A 372 10.15 -47.47 4.13
N ASP A 373 9.23 -47.43 3.17
CA ASP A 373 9.50 -47.36 1.73
C ASP A 373 10.47 -48.44 1.21
N GLY A 374 10.41 -49.64 1.80
CA GLY A 374 11.29 -50.76 1.44
C GLY A 374 12.76 -50.57 1.85
N GLY A 375 13.04 -49.61 2.73
CA GLY A 375 14.36 -49.35 3.30
C GLY A 375 14.85 -50.45 4.26
N ALA A 376 15.88 -50.10 5.05
CA ALA A 376 16.45 -51.03 6.04
C ALA A 376 15.39 -51.49 7.05
N THR A 377 15.39 -52.80 7.36
CA THR A 377 14.46 -53.35 8.34
C THR A 377 14.98 -53.20 9.76
N THR A 378 14.06 -52.97 10.70
CA THR A 378 14.34 -52.94 12.13
C THR A 378 13.57 -54.07 12.80
N ALA A 379 14.31 -54.98 13.44
CA ALA A 379 13.71 -56.10 14.18
C ALA A 379 13.00 -55.62 15.45
N VAL A 380 11.88 -56.28 15.77
CA VAL A 380 11.03 -55.98 16.91
C VAL A 380 10.76 -57.25 17.71
N THR A 381 10.85 -57.15 19.04
CA THR A 381 10.43 -58.23 19.94
C THR A 381 8.91 -58.29 20.06
N GLU A 382 8.34 -59.46 20.29
CA GLU A 382 6.89 -59.65 20.54
C GLU A 382 6.32 -58.64 21.55
N ALA A 383 6.98 -58.49 22.70
CA ALA A 383 6.52 -57.57 23.76
C ALA A 383 6.52 -56.10 23.32
N ALA A 384 7.50 -55.69 22.51
CA ALA A 384 7.57 -54.33 21.97
C ALA A 384 6.48 -54.07 20.92
N LEU A 385 6.21 -55.05 20.05
CA LEU A 385 5.12 -54.95 19.09
C LEU A 385 3.76 -54.85 19.78
N ALA A 386 3.56 -55.62 20.86
CA ALA A 386 2.34 -55.59 21.66
C ALA A 386 2.19 -54.32 22.50
N ALA A 387 3.30 -53.70 22.92
CA ALA A 387 3.29 -52.44 23.67
C ALA A 387 3.16 -51.19 22.77
N GLY A 388 3.47 -51.34 21.48
CA GLY A 388 3.53 -50.25 20.51
C GLY A 388 4.98 -49.87 20.16
N VAL A 389 5.31 -49.96 18.88
CA VAL A 389 6.61 -49.57 18.33
C VAL A 389 6.49 -48.18 17.73
N ASN A 390 7.22 -47.23 18.30
CA ASN A 390 7.38 -45.91 17.68
C ASN A 390 8.34 -46.03 16.49
N VAL A 391 7.86 -45.72 15.29
CA VAL A 391 8.62 -45.78 14.03
C VAL A 391 9.10 -44.40 13.58
N GLY A 392 8.87 -43.37 14.39
CA GLY A 392 9.23 -41.98 14.09
C GLY A 392 8.23 -41.30 13.16
N ASP A 393 8.76 -40.50 12.24
CA ASP A 393 7.98 -39.75 11.27
C ASP A 393 7.70 -40.61 10.02
N LEU A 394 6.45 -40.63 9.58
CA LEU A 394 6.05 -41.17 8.29
C LEU A 394 5.71 -40.00 7.35
N ASN A 395 6.63 -39.68 6.45
CA ASN A 395 6.49 -38.57 5.51
C ASN A 395 5.25 -38.73 4.61
N ALA A 396 4.86 -37.63 3.97
CA ALA A 396 3.78 -37.64 2.98
C ALA A 396 4.01 -38.72 1.92
N SER A 397 2.97 -39.52 1.63
CA SER A 397 3.00 -40.63 0.66
C SER A 397 3.96 -41.79 0.98
N SER A 398 4.64 -41.79 2.13
CA SER A 398 5.46 -42.93 2.57
C SER A 398 4.60 -44.08 3.09
N ILE A 399 5.13 -45.29 2.93
CA ILE A 399 4.51 -46.55 3.37
C ILE A 399 5.40 -47.22 4.41
N LEU A 400 4.87 -47.41 5.60
CA LEU A 400 5.43 -48.29 6.62
C LEU A 400 4.94 -49.71 6.38
N THR A 401 5.86 -50.67 6.32
CA THR A 401 5.54 -52.10 6.25
C THR A 401 6.03 -52.79 7.52
N VAL A 402 5.16 -53.53 8.20
CA VAL A 402 5.51 -54.43 9.31
C VAL A 402 5.26 -55.87 8.88
N THR A 403 6.28 -56.72 9.03
CA THR A 403 6.20 -58.15 8.77
C THR A 403 6.26 -58.91 10.09
N LEU A 404 5.22 -59.68 10.41
CA LEU A 404 5.15 -60.54 11.60
C LEU A 404 5.05 -61.99 11.14
N ILE A 405 5.97 -62.84 11.61
CA ILE A 405 5.95 -64.28 11.36
C ILE A 405 5.64 -65.00 12.67
N VAL A 406 4.66 -65.89 12.61
CA VAL A 406 4.28 -66.79 13.71
C VAL A 406 4.18 -68.21 13.18
N THR A 407 4.33 -69.19 14.06
CA THR A 407 4.11 -70.61 13.75
C THR A 407 2.82 -71.09 14.40
N VAL A 408 1.96 -71.82 13.69
CA VAL A 408 0.74 -72.41 14.26
C VAL A 408 1.10 -73.50 15.27
N ASP A 409 0.48 -73.48 16.45
CA ASP A 409 0.76 -74.44 17.54
C ASP A 409 0.32 -75.89 17.26
#